data_AF-A0A1C6U949-F1
#
_entry.id   AF-A0A1C6U949-F1
#
_cell.length_a   1.000
_cell.length_b   1.000
_cell.length_c   1.000
_cell.angle_alpha   90.00
_cell.angle_beta   90.00
_cell.angle_gamma   90.00
#
_symmetry.space_group_name_H-M   'P 1'
#
loop_
_entity.id
_entity.type
_entity.pdbx_description
1 polymer ?
#
loop_
_entity_poly.entity_id
_entity_poly.type
_entity_poly.pdbx_seq_one_letter_code
_entity_poly.pdbx_strand_id
1 'polypeptide(L)'
;MTYPTGPEAAETAKPFFILYLEGSEYAEELRRLSYWVEDLLLPVYGAEVTSSTPWCPRWREHPEAIAYLHGLWLAWQERTGPRAQPSDPATWHQSYLWPTMDALRSPNGPFAGCKPGGHRPKERPRVERDDGPDC
;
A
#
# COMPACT_ATOMS: atom_id res chain seq x y z
N MET A 1 39.99 22.87 1.47
CA MET A 1 38.59 22.61 1.07
C MET A 1 38.45 21.11 0.91
N THR A 2 38.09 20.44 2.00
CA THR A 2 37.95 18.99 2.03
C THR A 2 36.52 18.69 1.65
N TYR A 3 36.30 18.13 0.46
CA TYR A 3 35.01 17.57 0.10
C TYR A 3 34.88 16.21 0.78
N PRO A 4 33.81 15.91 1.53
CA PRO A 4 33.53 14.54 1.88
C PRO A 4 33.02 13.86 0.60
N THR A 5 33.87 13.04 -0.01
CA THR A 5 33.46 11.96 -0.90
C THR A 5 33.24 10.74 -0.01
N GLY A 6 32.04 10.16 -0.04
CA GLY A 6 31.79 8.88 0.60
C GLY A 6 30.48 8.25 0.09
N PRO A 7 30.51 7.05 -0.52
CA PRO A 7 29.32 6.24 -0.79
C PRO A 7 28.80 5.52 0.49
N GLU A 8 29.08 6.08 1.68
CA GLU A 8 28.84 5.43 2.98
C GLU A 8 27.42 5.70 3.54
N ALA A 9 26.65 6.60 2.91
CA ALA A 9 25.29 6.93 3.36
C ALA A 9 24.22 5.92 2.87
N ALA A 10 24.56 4.99 1.98
CA ALA A 10 23.61 4.06 1.36
C ALA A 10 23.54 2.67 2.05
N GLU A 11 24.50 2.32 2.92
CA GLU A 11 24.66 0.95 3.45
C GLU A 11 23.77 0.61 4.67
N THR A 12 22.96 1.54 5.19
CA THR A 12 22.13 1.30 6.40
C THR A 12 20.72 1.90 6.34
N ALA A 13 20.19 2.20 5.15
CA ALA A 13 18.82 2.70 5.03
C ALA A 13 17.83 1.59 5.42
N LYS A 14 17.13 1.77 6.55
CA LYS A 14 16.05 0.87 6.97
C LYS A 14 15.01 0.76 5.85
N PRO A 15 14.42 -0.43 5.63
CA PRO A 15 13.34 -0.56 4.68
C PRO A 15 12.15 0.29 5.16
N PHE A 16 11.64 1.15 4.28
CA PHE A 16 10.48 1.99 4.60
C PHE A 16 9.16 1.33 4.21
N PHE A 17 9.20 0.32 3.33
CA PHE A 17 7.99 -0.31 2.82
C PHE A 17 7.40 -1.28 3.83
N ILE A 18 6.08 -1.20 4.06
CA ILE A 18 5.40 -1.83 5.20
C ILE A 18 5.55 -3.36 5.25
N LEU A 19 5.75 -4.03 4.12
CA LEU A 19 5.93 -5.49 4.07
C LEU A 19 7.26 -5.98 4.68
N TYR A 20 8.22 -5.10 4.89
CA TYR A 20 9.51 -5.41 5.49
C TYR A 20 9.65 -4.90 6.93
N LEU A 21 8.60 -4.26 7.47
CA LEU A 21 8.56 -3.81 8.86
C LEU A 21 8.09 -4.96 9.76
N GLU A 22 8.58 -4.97 11.00
CA GLU A 22 8.22 -5.99 11.98
C GLU A 22 7.77 -5.37 13.31
N GLY A 23 7.06 -6.15 14.11
CA GLY A 23 6.69 -5.79 15.49
C GLY A 23 6.01 -4.44 15.62
N SER A 24 6.57 -3.58 16.48
CA SER A 24 6.03 -2.24 16.76
C SER A 24 6.16 -1.27 15.59
N GLU A 25 7.20 -1.40 14.76
CA GLU A 25 7.39 -0.55 13.58
C GLU A 25 6.27 -0.81 12.55
N TYR A 26 5.95 -2.08 12.29
CA TYR A 26 4.80 -2.46 11.44
C TYR A 26 3.47 -1.94 12.01
N ALA A 27 3.24 -2.10 13.31
CA ALA A 27 1.99 -1.67 13.95
C ALA A 27 1.80 -0.14 13.90
N GLU A 28 2.88 0.62 14.06
CA GLU A 28 2.87 2.08 13.92
C GLU A 28 2.55 2.50 12.49
N GLU A 29 3.24 1.92 11.52
CA GLU A 29 3.07 2.26 10.11
C GLU A 29 1.67 1.91 9.60
N LEU A 30 1.16 0.72 9.97
CA LEU A 30 -0.20 0.31 9.62
C LEU A 30 -1.25 1.24 10.21
N ARG A 31 -1.03 1.79 11.41
CA ARG A 31 -1.94 2.75 12.03
C ARG A 31 -1.94 4.10 11.31
N ARG A 32 -0.78 4.60 10.90
CA ARG A 32 -0.69 5.85 10.12
C ARG A 32 -1.36 5.69 8.76
N LEU A 33 -1.08 4.58 8.09
CA LEU A 33 -1.76 4.21 6.85
C LEU A 33 -3.27 4.15 7.05
N SER A 34 -3.71 3.60 8.18
CA SER A 34 -5.13 3.50 8.53
C SER A 34 -5.82 4.85 8.64
N TYR A 35 -5.24 5.79 9.38
CA TYR A 35 -5.77 7.14 9.47
C TYR A 35 -5.86 7.80 8.10
N TRP A 36 -4.82 7.66 7.27
CA TRP A 36 -4.87 8.22 5.93
C TRP A 36 -5.95 7.58 5.04
N VAL A 37 -6.15 6.25 5.14
CA VAL A 37 -7.21 5.56 4.40
C VAL A 37 -8.59 6.01 4.85
N GLU A 38 -8.81 6.10 6.16
CA GLU A 38 -10.11 6.37 6.77
C GLU A 38 -10.51 7.85 6.71
N ASP A 39 -9.55 8.75 6.89
CA ASP A 39 -9.81 10.19 7.03
C ASP A 39 -9.58 10.97 5.73
N LEU A 40 -8.86 10.39 4.74
CA LEU A 40 -8.56 11.07 3.47
C LEU A 40 -8.93 10.24 2.24
N LEU A 41 -8.35 9.05 2.07
CA LEU A 41 -8.52 8.29 0.82
C LEU A 41 -9.98 7.96 0.55
N LEU A 42 -10.67 7.33 1.51
CA LEU A 42 -12.05 6.90 1.31
C LEU A 42 -13.06 8.05 1.31
N PRO A 43 -12.98 9.05 2.21
CA PRO A 43 -13.91 10.17 2.17
C PRO A 43 -13.82 11.00 0.88
N VAL A 44 -12.62 11.10 0.29
CA VAL A 44 -12.39 11.93 -0.91
C VAL A 44 -12.54 11.14 -2.21
N TYR A 45 -12.01 9.92 -2.27
CA TYR A 45 -11.90 9.12 -3.51
C TYR A 45 -12.67 7.79 -3.47
N GLY A 46 -13.31 7.48 -2.35
CA GLY A 46 -14.12 6.27 -2.19
C GLY A 46 -15.47 6.40 -2.90
N ALA A 47 -15.55 5.88 -4.13
CA ALA A 47 -16.84 5.68 -4.81
C ALA A 47 -17.71 4.63 -4.09
N GLU A 48 -19.01 4.63 -4.36
CA GLU A 48 -19.99 3.67 -3.79
C GLU A 48 -19.50 2.20 -3.91
N VAL A 49 -19.79 1.39 -2.90
CA VAL A 49 -19.38 -0.02 -2.86
C VAL A 49 -20.41 -0.87 -3.61
N THR A 50 -20.00 -1.45 -4.73
CA THR A 50 -20.83 -2.37 -5.51
C THR A 50 -20.16 -3.74 -5.65
N SER A 51 -20.85 -4.71 -6.24
CA SER A 51 -20.25 -6.00 -6.60
C SER A 51 -19.13 -5.89 -7.65
N SER A 52 -19.18 -4.86 -8.51
CA SER A 52 -18.16 -4.58 -9.51
C SER A 52 -17.02 -3.70 -8.99
N THR A 53 -17.22 -3.00 -7.86
CA THR A 53 -16.22 -2.14 -7.22
C THR A 53 -16.16 -2.40 -5.70
N PRO A 54 -15.78 -3.61 -5.25
CA PRO A 54 -15.81 -3.96 -3.84
C PRO A 54 -14.88 -3.08 -2.99
N TRP A 55 -15.23 -2.98 -1.70
CA TRP A 55 -14.35 -2.53 -0.63
C TRP A 55 -14.55 -3.44 0.58
N CYS A 56 -13.44 -3.87 1.20
CA CYS A 56 -13.49 -4.66 2.42
C CYS A 56 -13.30 -3.76 3.65
N PRO A 57 -14.26 -3.70 4.60
CA PRO A 57 -14.08 -2.92 5.82
C PRO A 57 -12.94 -3.46 6.70
N ARG A 58 -12.57 -4.74 6.52
CA ARG A 58 -11.44 -5.40 7.17
C ARG A 58 -10.23 -5.49 6.22
N TRP A 59 -9.99 -4.46 5.41
CA TRP A 59 -8.94 -4.45 4.39
C TRP A 59 -7.55 -4.81 4.91
N ARG A 60 -7.25 -4.53 6.18
CA ARG A 60 -5.98 -4.90 6.86
C ARG A 60 -5.74 -6.40 6.94
N GLU A 61 -6.76 -7.23 6.76
CA GLU A 61 -6.62 -8.69 6.67
C GLU A 61 -6.25 -9.17 5.26
N HIS A 62 -6.10 -8.24 4.32
CA HIS A 62 -5.62 -8.49 2.97
C HIS A 62 -4.22 -7.86 2.82
N PRO A 63 -3.12 -8.64 2.96
CA PRO A 63 -1.75 -8.11 2.87
C PRO A 63 -1.46 -7.41 1.55
N GLU A 64 -2.04 -7.90 0.46
CA GLU A 64 -1.94 -7.27 -0.86
C GLU A 64 -2.58 -5.87 -0.86
N ALA A 65 -3.72 -5.70 -0.18
CA ALA A 65 -4.35 -4.39 -0.02
C ALA A 65 -3.47 -3.45 0.81
N ILE A 66 -2.85 -3.95 1.88
CA ILE A 66 -1.88 -3.17 2.68
C ILE A 66 -0.73 -2.69 1.79
N ALA A 67 -0.17 -3.57 0.96
CA ALA A 67 0.93 -3.23 0.06
C ALA A 67 0.55 -2.13 -0.96
N TYR A 68 -0.60 -2.28 -1.65
CA TYR A 68 -1.11 -1.29 -2.58
C TYR A 68 -1.37 0.06 -1.91
N LEU A 69 -2.07 0.05 -0.77
CA LEU A 69 -2.44 1.27 -0.06
C LEU A 69 -1.21 1.98 0.51
N HIS A 70 -0.23 1.24 1.03
CA HIS A 70 1.02 1.82 1.54
C HIS A 70 1.82 2.49 0.44
N GLY A 71 2.00 1.82 -0.71
CA GLY A 71 2.66 2.41 -1.87
C GLY A 71 1.95 3.68 -2.37
N LEU A 72 0.62 3.65 -2.42
CA LEU A 72 -0.20 4.81 -2.81
C LEU A 72 -0.04 5.98 -1.82
N TRP A 73 -0.01 5.69 -0.51
CA TRP A 73 0.18 6.69 0.54
C TRP A 73 1.59 7.29 0.52
N LEU A 74 2.62 6.50 0.24
CA LEU A 74 3.99 7.01 0.07
C LEU A 74 4.08 7.95 -1.13
N ALA A 75 3.48 7.57 -2.27
CA ALA A 75 3.41 8.45 -3.44
C ALA A 75 2.63 9.73 -3.14
N TRP A 76 1.56 9.66 -2.33
CA TRP A 76 0.83 10.85 -1.88
C TRP A 76 1.74 11.79 -1.09
N GLN A 77 2.48 11.27 -0.12
CA GLN A 77 3.39 12.07 0.71
C GLN A 77 4.49 12.75 -0.12
N GLU A 78 5.05 12.04 -1.11
CA GLU A 78 6.04 12.61 -2.02
C GLU A 78 5.45 13.74 -2.88
N ARG A 79 4.29 13.48 -3.49
CA ARG A 79 3.67 14.36 -4.52
C ARG A 79 2.81 15.48 -3.98
N THR A 80 2.53 15.49 -2.67
CA THR A 80 1.77 16.55 -2.01
C THR A 80 2.53 17.20 -0.86
N GLY A 81 3.79 16.80 -0.64
CA GLY A 81 4.64 17.33 0.41
C GLY A 81 5.20 18.73 0.11
N PRO A 82 5.94 19.34 1.06
CA PRO A 82 6.46 20.71 0.94
C PRO A 82 7.41 20.96 -0.24
N ARG A 83 7.94 19.89 -0.86
CA ARG A 83 8.88 19.94 -2.00
C ARG A 83 8.20 19.63 -3.34
N ALA A 84 6.91 19.32 -3.33
CA ALA A 84 6.15 18.99 -4.54
C ALA A 84 5.99 20.22 -5.44
N GLN A 85 5.96 19.98 -6.75
CA GLN A 85 5.65 20.98 -7.76
C GLN A 85 4.12 21.16 -7.88
N PRO A 86 3.62 22.31 -8.36
CA PRO A 86 2.18 22.58 -8.47
C PRO A 86 1.38 21.53 -9.25
N SER A 87 1.99 20.85 -10.22
CA SER A 87 1.35 19.81 -11.03
C SER A 87 1.42 18.39 -10.43
N ASP A 88 2.27 18.17 -9.42
CA ASP A 88 2.48 16.83 -8.84
C ASP A 88 1.20 16.19 -8.30
N PRO A 89 0.23 16.91 -7.69
CA PRO A 89 -1.05 16.32 -7.30
C PRO A 89 -1.80 15.72 -8.49
N ALA A 90 -1.81 16.38 -9.66
CA ALA A 90 -2.46 15.85 -10.85
C ALA A 90 -1.76 14.58 -11.36
N THR A 91 -0.42 14.57 -11.32
CA THR A 91 0.37 13.36 -11.62
C THR A 91 0.09 12.24 -10.63
N TRP A 92 -0.09 12.55 -9.33
CA TRP A 92 -0.43 11.54 -8.33
C TRP A 92 -1.73 10.81 -8.67
N HIS A 93 -2.77 11.56 -9.08
CA HIS A 93 -4.04 10.97 -9.49
C HIS A 93 -3.89 10.01 -10.67
N GLN A 94 -3.23 10.47 -11.72
CA GLN A 94 -3.11 9.75 -12.99
C GLN A 94 -2.19 8.53 -12.91
N SER A 95 -1.05 8.69 -12.25
CA SER A 95 0.01 7.68 -12.26
C SER A 95 -0.11 6.68 -11.11
N TYR A 96 -0.82 7.02 -10.02
CA TYR A 96 -0.84 6.20 -8.81
C TYR A 96 -2.26 5.91 -8.31
N LEU A 97 -3.08 6.94 -8.08
CA LEU A 97 -4.42 6.76 -7.48
C LEU A 97 -5.32 5.86 -8.34
N TRP A 98 -5.61 6.26 -9.57
CA TRP A 98 -6.59 5.53 -10.38
C TRP A 98 -6.17 4.10 -10.67
N PRO A 99 -4.92 3.82 -11.12
CA PRO A 99 -4.49 2.44 -11.36
C PRO A 99 -4.53 1.58 -10.08
N THR A 100 -4.17 2.16 -8.93
CA THR A 100 -4.21 1.42 -7.65
C THR A 100 -5.63 1.13 -7.21
N MET A 101 -6.53 2.12 -7.28
CA MET A 101 -7.93 1.93 -6.89
C MET A 101 -8.67 0.97 -7.82
N ASP A 102 -8.39 1.02 -9.13
CA ASP A 102 -8.95 0.10 -10.12
C ASP A 102 -8.50 -1.35 -9.85
N ALA A 103 -7.21 -1.57 -9.55
CA ALA A 103 -6.70 -2.89 -9.20
C ALA A 103 -7.28 -3.38 -7.86
N LEU A 104 -7.25 -2.54 -6.83
CA LEU A 104 -7.67 -2.86 -5.48
C LEU A 104 -9.17 -3.21 -5.41
N ARG A 105 -9.98 -2.43 -6.14
CA ARG A 105 -11.44 -2.56 -6.20
C ARG A 105 -11.92 -3.30 -7.44
N SER A 106 -11.05 -4.01 -8.15
CA SER A 106 -11.46 -4.91 -9.23
C SER A 106 -12.33 -6.05 -8.66
N PRO A 107 -13.33 -6.56 -9.39
CA PRO A 107 -14.08 -7.75 -8.99
C PRO A 107 -13.19 -9.00 -8.90
N ASN A 108 -11.99 -8.96 -9.49
CA ASN A 108 -10.96 -10.00 -9.39
C ASN A 108 -9.77 -9.60 -8.49
N GLY A 109 -9.85 -8.43 -7.84
CA GLY A 109 -8.78 -7.87 -7.03
C GLY A 109 -8.71 -8.43 -5.60
N PRO A 110 -7.92 -7.78 -4.72
CA PRO A 110 -7.72 -8.19 -3.32
C PRO A 110 -9.02 -8.36 -2.53
N PHE A 111 -10.03 -7.54 -2.83
CA PHE A 111 -11.34 -7.58 -2.19
C PHE A 111 -12.36 -8.48 -2.87
N ALA A 112 -11.98 -9.23 -3.91
CA ALA A 112 -12.91 -10.10 -4.62
C ALA A 112 -13.59 -11.11 -3.68
N GLY A 113 -14.93 -11.11 -3.67
CA GLY A 113 -15.76 -11.93 -2.79
C GLY A 113 -16.08 -11.31 -1.42
N CYS A 114 -15.52 -10.15 -1.08
CA CYS A 114 -15.99 -9.33 0.03
C CYS A 114 -17.29 -8.64 -0.41
N LYS A 115 -18.42 -8.97 0.24
CA LYS A 115 -19.71 -8.30 0.00
C LYS A 115 -19.73 -6.94 0.69
N PRO A 116 -20.67 -6.02 0.36
CA PRO A 116 -20.85 -4.80 1.12
C PRO A 116 -20.97 -5.09 2.63
N GLY A 117 -20.10 -4.49 3.43
CA GLY A 117 -20.02 -4.72 4.89
C GLY A 117 -19.43 -6.07 5.33
N GLY A 118 -19.04 -6.94 4.41
CA GLY A 118 -18.53 -8.29 4.68
C GLY A 118 -17.05 -8.47 4.37
N HIS A 119 -16.43 -9.46 5.01
CA HIS A 119 -15.07 -9.89 4.77
C HIS A 119 -15.03 -11.35 4.33
N ARG A 120 -14.18 -11.66 3.35
CA ARG A 120 -13.88 -13.03 2.92
C ARG A 120 -12.36 -13.26 2.99
N PRO A 121 -11.88 -14.20 3.81
CA PRO A 121 -10.48 -14.60 3.80
C PRO A 121 -10.04 -15.12 2.42
N LYS A 122 -8.78 -14.85 2.06
CA LYS A 122 -8.17 -15.34 0.82
C LYS A 122 -7.21 -16.48 1.13
N GLU A 123 -7.37 -17.57 0.40
CA GLU A 123 -6.38 -18.64 0.37
C GLU A 123 -5.24 -18.21 -0.56
N ARG A 124 -4.00 -18.34 -0.09
CA ARG A 124 -2.82 -17.97 -0.88
C ARG A 124 -2.36 -19.18 -1.70
N PRO A 125 -1.92 -18.98 -2.95
CA PRO A 125 -1.29 -20.06 -3.70
C PRO A 125 -0.13 -20.68 -2.93
N ARG A 126 -0.05 -22.01 -2.95
CA ARG A 126 1.10 -22.73 -2.40
C ARG A 126 2.23 -22.72 -3.42
N VAL A 127 3.41 -22.33 -2.99
CA VAL A 127 4.65 -22.46 -3.76
C VAL A 127 5.34 -23.74 -3.31
N GLU A 128 5.73 -24.59 -4.25
CA GLU A 128 6.61 -25.72 -3.96
C GLU A 128 7.96 -25.17 -3.49
N ARG A 129 8.40 -25.61 -2.31
CA ARG A 129 9.72 -25.21 -1.81
C ARG A 129 10.74 -26.13 -2.43
N ASP A 130 11.80 -25.55 -2.98
CA ASP A 130 13.01 -26.30 -3.30
C ASP A 130 13.75 -26.54 -1.98
N ASP A 131 13.27 -27.53 -1.22
CA ASP A 131 14.00 -28.11 -0.11
C ASP A 131 15.08 -28.99 -0.75
N GLY A 132 16.18 -28.36 -1.19
CA GLY A 132 17.29 -29.06 -1.85
C GLY A 132 17.72 -30.31 -1.08
N PRO A 133 18.38 -31.28 -1.75
CA PRO A 133 18.75 -32.54 -1.10
C PRO A 133 19.68 -32.25 0.08
N ASP A 134 19.28 -32.71 1.27
CA ASP A 134 19.96 -32.69 2.58
C ASP A 134 19.60 -31.53 3.53
N CYS A 135 18.63 -31.81 4.42
CA CYS A 135 18.65 -31.39 5.82
C CYS A 135 19.18 -32.53 6.68
#